data_AF-A0A7J0CKE0-F1
#
_entry.id   AF-A0A7J0CKE0-F1
#
_cell.length_a   1.000
_cell.length_b   1.000
_cell.length_c   1.000
_cell.angle_alpha   90.00
_cell.angle_beta   90.00
_cell.angle_gamma   90.00
#
_symmetry.space_group_name_H-M   'P 1'
#
loop_
_entity.id
_entity.type
_entity.pdbx_description
1 polymer ?
#
loop_
_entity_poly.entity_id
_entity_poly.type
_entity_poly.pdbx_seq_one_letter_code
_entity_poly.pdbx_strand_id
1 'polypeptide(L)'
;MLVVNTSATLPAAVNGRVGGERVVVHFSTRGEDGRWAVELRAPGASGAGVPRPGGPAGCVVRLPGGRELVLEEPLGGGLSAGPDQGAVPGTASPAGPAGSPLAPAAGARLWWARVPERVPELLRRYGRPIRYAYTERDQPLSAYQTVFAVRAPDGSGSAEMPSAARPFTAALVAELVSRGVQFAPLSLDTGVASAEAHEPPYPERFAVPSTTAWLVNAARAAGGRVVAVGTTAVRALESAADADGVVRPAAGWTDLVVTPRRGVRVVDGLLTGLHEPEASHLLMLEAVAGREALRRGYEAALERRYLWHEFGDVHLILPDEERNTPDCSSN
;
A
#
# COMPACT_ATOMS: atom_id res chain seq x y z
N MET A 1 -16.17 14.16 6.91
CA MET A 1 -16.13 12.73 7.26
C MET A 1 -14.73 12.18 7.07
N LEU A 2 -14.42 11.06 7.72
CA LEU A 2 -13.15 10.34 7.58
C LEU A 2 -13.38 9.01 6.85
N VAL A 3 -12.60 8.74 5.81
CA VAL A 3 -12.58 7.46 5.10
C VAL A 3 -11.38 6.65 5.58
N VAL A 4 -11.64 5.48 6.17
CA VAL A 4 -10.62 4.69 6.87
C VAL A 4 -10.41 3.34 6.20
N ASN A 5 -9.16 2.93 6.06
CA ASN A 5 -8.82 1.57 5.65
C ASN A 5 -8.90 0.61 6.85
N THR A 6 -9.73 -0.41 6.71
CA THR A 6 -10.04 -1.41 7.75
C THR A 6 -9.27 -2.70 7.60
N SER A 7 -8.38 -2.82 6.59
CA SER A 7 -7.56 -4.01 6.40
C SER A 7 -6.70 -4.29 7.64
N ALA A 8 -6.90 -5.48 8.22
CA ALA A 8 -6.10 -5.95 9.33
C ALA A 8 -4.72 -6.39 8.86
N THR A 9 -3.68 -6.02 9.61
CA THR A 9 -2.30 -6.41 9.27
C THR A 9 -2.09 -7.90 9.55
N LEU A 10 -1.46 -8.61 8.63
CA LEU A 10 -1.12 -10.02 8.75
C LEU A 10 0.25 -10.17 9.42
N PRO A 11 0.47 -11.24 10.21
CA PRO A 11 1.82 -11.63 10.61
C PRO A 11 2.54 -12.29 9.41
N ALA A 12 2.83 -11.49 8.40
CA ALA A 12 3.20 -11.92 7.05
C ALA A 12 4.64 -12.44 6.89
N ALA A 13 5.50 -12.32 7.90
CA ALA A 13 6.87 -12.82 7.85
C ALA A 13 7.01 -14.19 8.52
N VAL A 14 7.41 -15.23 7.78
CA VAL A 14 7.63 -16.60 8.28
C VAL A 14 9.07 -17.03 8.03
N ASN A 15 9.73 -17.57 9.05
CA ASN A 15 11.08 -18.12 8.88
C ASN A 15 11.02 -19.43 8.10
N GLY A 16 11.94 -19.61 7.15
CA GLY A 16 12.04 -20.81 6.34
C GLY A 16 13.48 -21.18 6.00
N ARG A 17 13.63 -22.20 5.14
CA ARG A 17 14.92 -22.63 4.61
C ARG A 17 14.83 -22.98 3.13
N VAL A 18 15.83 -22.55 2.37
CA VAL A 18 16.06 -23.02 0.98
C VAL A 18 17.32 -23.86 1.01
N GLY A 19 17.18 -25.16 0.76
CA GLY A 19 18.26 -26.12 1.04
C GLY A 19 18.70 -26.05 2.50
N GLY A 20 19.97 -25.73 2.76
CA GLY A 20 20.53 -25.54 4.10
C GLY A 20 20.43 -24.11 4.64
N GLU A 21 20.18 -23.12 3.77
CA GLU A 21 20.25 -21.70 4.10
C GLU A 21 18.97 -21.20 4.76
N ARG A 22 19.11 -20.32 5.76
CA ARG A 22 17.96 -19.67 6.39
C ARG A 22 17.44 -18.55 5.50
N VAL A 23 16.13 -18.46 5.38
CA VAL A 23 15.42 -17.37 4.70
C VAL A 23 14.24 -16.91 5.54
N VAL A 24 13.72 -15.72 5.24
CA VAL A 24 12.41 -15.25 5.70
C VAL A 24 11.53 -15.10 4.48
N VAL A 25 10.33 -15.67 4.52
CA VAL A 25 9.30 -15.49 3.50
C VAL A 25 8.37 -14.38 3.96
N HIS A 26 8.29 -13.30 3.19
CA HIS A 26 7.25 -12.29 3.37
C HIS A 26 6.09 -12.61 2.43
N PHE A 27 4.93 -12.91 3.01
CA PHE A 27 3.69 -13.12 2.28
C PHE A 27 3.08 -11.78 1.93
N SER A 28 2.89 -11.53 0.64
CA SER A 28 2.48 -10.24 0.11
C SER A 28 0.98 -10.20 -0.11
N THR A 29 0.52 -10.79 -1.21
CA THR A 29 -0.88 -10.74 -1.63
C THR A 29 -1.30 -12.09 -2.17
N ARG A 30 -2.55 -12.48 -1.91
CA ARG A 30 -3.13 -13.71 -2.42
C ARG A 30 -3.78 -13.46 -3.78
N GLY A 31 -3.34 -14.18 -4.80
CA GLY A 31 -3.98 -14.21 -6.12
C GLY A 31 -5.31 -14.97 -6.11
N GLU A 32 -6.13 -14.73 -7.14
CA GLU A 32 -7.44 -15.37 -7.29
C GLU A 32 -7.34 -16.89 -7.53
N ASP A 33 -6.24 -17.33 -8.15
CA ASP A 33 -5.88 -18.73 -8.37
C ASP A 33 -5.37 -19.46 -7.11
N GLY A 34 -5.37 -18.77 -5.96
CA GLY A 34 -4.94 -19.28 -4.67
C GLY A 34 -3.43 -19.23 -4.42
N ARG A 35 -2.62 -18.79 -5.40
CA ARG A 35 -1.19 -18.54 -5.21
C ARG A 35 -0.98 -17.30 -4.33
N TRP A 36 0.20 -17.20 -3.76
CA TRP A 36 0.63 -16.05 -2.98
C TRP A 36 1.83 -15.41 -3.65
N ALA A 37 1.77 -14.09 -3.84
CA ALA A 37 2.95 -13.30 -4.10
C ALA A 37 3.78 -13.29 -2.81
N VAL A 38 5.06 -13.63 -2.92
CA VAL A 38 6.00 -13.68 -1.79
C VAL A 38 7.33 -13.04 -2.14
N GLU A 39 7.97 -12.44 -1.15
CA GLU A 39 9.36 -12.00 -1.21
C GLU A 39 10.21 -12.92 -0.32
N LEU A 40 11.36 -13.36 -0.85
CA LEU A 40 12.36 -14.05 -0.03
C LEU A 40 13.41 -13.04 0.46
N ARG A 41 13.71 -13.09 1.76
CA ARG A 41 14.77 -12.29 2.36
C ARG A 41 15.80 -13.17 3.04
N ALA A 42 17.07 -12.79 2.89
CA ALA A 42 18.15 -13.32 3.70
C ALA A 42 18.07 -12.70 5.10
N PRO A 43 18.32 -13.45 6.19
CA PRO A 43 18.41 -12.88 7.53
C PRO A 43 19.50 -11.80 7.56
N GLY A 44 19.12 -10.57 7.87
CA GLY A 44 20.01 -9.41 7.97
C GLY A 44 20.27 -9.01 9.42
N ALA A 45 21.34 -8.26 9.67
CA ALA A 45 21.70 -7.77 11.01
C ALA A 45 20.60 -6.89 11.63
N SER A 46 19.84 -6.16 10.81
CA SER A 46 18.72 -5.30 11.21
C SER A 46 17.40 -6.03 11.43
N GLY A 47 17.33 -7.35 11.26
CA GLY A 47 16.10 -8.14 11.44
C GLY A 47 15.03 -7.98 10.34
N ALA A 48 15.01 -6.87 9.60
CA ALA A 48 14.15 -6.66 8.42
C ALA A 48 14.55 -7.56 7.22
N GLY A 49 15.77 -8.11 7.24
CA GLY A 49 16.31 -8.96 6.20
C GLY A 49 16.71 -8.19 4.94
N VAL A 50 17.55 -8.79 4.10
CA VAL A 50 17.95 -8.22 2.80
C VAL A 50 17.19 -8.94 1.69
N PRO A 51 16.60 -8.23 0.70
CA PRO A 51 15.95 -8.88 -0.43
C PRO A 51 16.90 -9.87 -1.08
N ARG A 52 16.41 -11.07 -1.33
CA ARG A 52 17.17 -12.11 -2.04
C ARG A 52 16.44 -12.38 -3.35
N PRO A 53 17.13 -12.40 -4.50
CA PRO A 53 16.55 -12.96 -5.71
C PRO A 53 15.97 -14.34 -5.40
N GLY A 54 14.82 -14.66 -6.00
CA GLY A 54 14.24 -15.99 -5.87
C GLY A 54 15.21 -17.11 -6.31
N GLY A 55 14.81 -18.35 -6.04
CA GLY A 55 15.44 -19.51 -6.66
C GLY A 55 14.96 -19.70 -8.11
N PRO A 56 15.40 -20.76 -8.81
CA PRO A 56 14.73 -21.17 -10.05
C PRO A 56 13.26 -21.52 -9.78
N ALA A 57 12.42 -21.46 -10.81
CA ALA A 57 11.08 -22.03 -10.76
C ALA A 57 11.14 -23.50 -10.25
N GLY A 58 10.22 -23.85 -9.36
CA GLY A 58 10.23 -25.12 -8.62
C GLY A 58 11.09 -25.12 -7.34
N CYS A 59 11.74 -23.99 -7.00
CA CYS A 59 12.47 -23.87 -5.74
C CYS A 59 11.53 -24.08 -4.54
N VAL A 60 11.90 -25.02 -3.67
CA VAL A 60 11.14 -25.36 -2.47
C VAL A 60 11.73 -24.62 -1.26
N VAL A 61 10.87 -23.86 -0.60
CA VAL A 61 11.13 -23.25 0.71
C VAL A 61 10.48 -24.12 1.78
N ARG A 62 11.30 -24.71 2.64
CA ARG A 62 10.83 -25.46 3.82
C ARG A 62 10.39 -24.48 4.90
N LEU A 63 9.13 -24.59 5.30
CA LEU A 63 8.48 -23.78 6.30
C LEU A 63 8.30 -24.58 7.62
N PRO A 64 7.97 -23.90 8.74
CA PRO A 64 7.84 -24.56 10.03
C PRO A 64 6.72 -25.60 10.06
N GLY A 65 6.95 -26.67 10.83
CA GLY A 65 6.01 -27.77 10.97
C GLY A 65 5.94 -28.69 9.74
N GLY A 66 7.03 -28.77 8.96
CA GLY A 66 7.15 -29.69 7.81
C GLY A 66 6.43 -29.23 6.55
N ARG A 67 5.98 -27.97 6.51
CA ARG A 67 5.26 -27.39 5.38
C ARG A 67 6.23 -26.95 4.29
N GLU A 68 5.74 -26.85 3.07
CA GLU A 68 6.54 -26.45 1.92
C GLU A 68 5.84 -25.37 1.11
N LEU A 69 6.63 -24.41 0.63
CA LEU A 69 6.21 -23.40 -0.33
C LEU A 69 7.04 -23.58 -1.58
N VAL A 70 6.38 -23.62 -2.74
CA VAL A 70 7.04 -23.79 -4.03
C VAL A 70 6.97 -22.48 -4.79
N LEU A 71 8.13 -21.90 -5.14
CA LEU A 71 8.20 -20.76 -6.05
C LEU A 71 7.90 -21.25 -7.46
N GLU A 72 6.90 -20.67 -8.12
CA GLU A 72 6.50 -21.09 -9.46
C GLU A 72 7.10 -20.18 -10.52
N GLU A 73 6.87 -18.87 -10.42
CA GLU A 73 7.35 -17.90 -11.40
C GLU A 73 7.56 -16.52 -10.77
N PRO A 74 8.46 -15.69 -11.32
CA PRO A 74 8.56 -14.29 -10.94
C PRO A 74 7.21 -13.59 -11.06
N LEU A 75 6.87 -12.73 -10.10
CA LEU A 75 5.81 -11.75 -10.30
C LEU A 75 6.33 -10.76 -11.34
N GLY A 76 5.93 -10.95 -12.60
CA GLY A 76 6.42 -10.14 -13.71
C GLY A 76 6.17 -8.66 -13.48
N GLY A 77 7.17 -7.83 -13.81
CA GLY A 77 7.02 -6.38 -14.00
C GLY A 77 6.20 -6.09 -15.27
N GLY A 78 4.97 -6.58 -15.32
CA GLY A 78 4.09 -6.55 -16.47
C GLY A 78 3.06 -5.43 -16.39
N LEU A 79 3.49 -4.21 -16.70
CA LEU A 79 2.64 -3.29 -17.45
C LEU A 79 3.46 -2.83 -18.66
N SER A 80 2.97 -3.15 -19.85
CA SER A 80 3.43 -2.56 -21.10
C SER A 80 3.46 -1.04 -20.94
N ALA A 81 4.59 -0.41 -21.24
CA ALA A 81 4.60 1.00 -21.57
C ALA A 81 3.55 1.24 -22.67
N GLY A 82 2.52 2.03 -22.35
CA GLY A 82 1.65 2.61 -23.37
C GLY A 82 2.47 3.44 -24.37
N PRO A 83 1.95 3.68 -25.58
CA PRO A 83 2.77 4.07 -26.71
C PRO A 83 3.42 5.44 -26.51
N ASP A 84 4.73 5.45 -26.76
CA ASP A 84 5.49 6.49 -27.45
C ASP A 84 5.33 7.94 -26.93
N GLN A 85 6.25 8.35 -26.06
CA GLN A 85 6.63 9.76 -25.95
C GLN A 85 8.00 9.97 -26.59
N GLY A 86 7.99 10.24 -27.89
CA GLY A 86 8.89 11.17 -28.56
C GLY A 86 10.35 10.73 -28.70
N ALA A 87 10.62 9.79 -29.60
CA ALA A 87 11.94 9.63 -30.18
C ALA A 87 11.99 10.21 -31.61
N VAL A 88 12.95 11.12 -31.83
CA VAL A 88 13.26 11.78 -33.10
C VAL A 88 13.87 10.75 -34.08
N PRO A 89 13.53 10.73 -35.38
CA PRO A 89 13.94 9.67 -36.29
C PRO A 89 15.37 9.86 -36.80
N GLY A 90 16.19 8.80 -36.77
CA GLY A 90 17.52 8.82 -37.39
C GLY A 90 18.29 7.51 -37.37
N THR A 91 18.32 6.87 -38.55
CA THR A 91 19.25 5.83 -39.05
C THR A 91 19.00 4.36 -38.67
N ALA A 92 19.04 3.52 -39.70
CA ALA A 92 18.72 2.09 -39.74
C ALA A 92 19.96 1.25 -40.08
N SER A 93 20.10 0.07 -39.48
CA SER A 93 20.72 -1.18 -40.02
C SER A 93 21.04 -2.20 -38.90
N PRO A 94 21.27 -3.50 -39.19
CA PRO A 94 20.35 -4.48 -39.78
C PRO A 94 20.18 -5.73 -38.88
N ALA A 95 19.26 -6.62 -39.29
CA ALA A 95 18.89 -7.84 -38.58
C ALA A 95 20.01 -8.89 -38.44
N GLY A 96 20.02 -9.59 -37.29
CA GLY A 96 20.79 -10.80 -36.98
C GLY A 96 20.02 -11.69 -35.97
N PRO A 97 20.32 -13.01 -35.87
CA PRO A 97 19.28 -14.04 -35.89
C PRO A 97 18.72 -14.50 -34.53
N ALA A 98 17.57 -15.18 -34.67
CA ALA A 98 16.77 -15.96 -33.75
C ALA A 98 17.44 -16.55 -32.49
N GLY A 99 16.79 -16.29 -31.34
CA GLY A 99 16.30 -17.34 -30.43
C GLY A 99 17.34 -18.10 -29.60
N SER A 100 17.83 -17.47 -28.54
CA SER A 100 18.42 -18.19 -27.40
C SER A 100 17.35 -18.38 -26.31
N PRO A 101 17.27 -19.54 -25.63
CA PRO A 101 16.28 -19.76 -24.59
C PRO A 101 16.48 -18.74 -23.47
N LEU A 102 15.43 -17.99 -23.20
CA LEU A 102 15.37 -16.94 -22.18
C LEU A 102 16.07 -17.39 -20.89
N ALA A 103 17.22 -16.77 -20.64
CA ALA A 103 17.77 -16.71 -19.30
C ALA A 103 16.68 -16.17 -18.36
N PRO A 104 16.56 -16.68 -17.12
CA PRO A 104 15.59 -16.16 -16.16
C PRO A 104 15.81 -14.64 -16.02
N ALA A 105 14.73 -13.86 -15.97
CA ALA A 105 14.84 -12.45 -15.67
C ALA A 105 15.63 -12.28 -14.37
N ALA A 106 16.89 -11.87 -14.47
CA ALA A 106 17.74 -11.64 -13.33
C ALA A 106 17.09 -10.52 -12.48
N GLY A 107 16.73 -10.80 -11.23
CA GLY A 107 16.42 -9.74 -10.26
C GLY A 107 14.96 -9.52 -9.87
N ALA A 108 14.00 -10.39 -10.20
CA ALA A 108 12.63 -10.23 -9.69
C ALA A 108 12.54 -10.47 -8.17
N ARG A 109 12.14 -9.43 -7.44
CA ARG A 109 11.98 -9.39 -5.97
C ARG A 109 10.82 -10.26 -5.47
N LEU A 110 9.67 -10.18 -6.14
CA LEU A 110 8.45 -10.91 -5.80
C LEU A 110 8.25 -12.12 -6.72
N TRP A 111 7.69 -13.18 -6.17
CA TRP A 111 7.41 -14.45 -6.84
C TRP A 111 6.01 -14.94 -6.54
N TRP A 112 5.33 -15.50 -7.54
CA TRP A 112 4.16 -16.33 -7.30
C TRP A 112 4.60 -17.67 -6.71
N ALA A 113 3.97 -18.05 -5.61
CA ALA A 113 4.25 -19.27 -4.91
C ALA A 113 2.98 -20.03 -4.52
N ARG A 114 3.08 -21.35 -4.51
CA ARG A 114 2.02 -22.23 -4.05
C ARG A 114 2.36 -22.78 -2.67
N VAL A 115 1.37 -22.74 -1.78
CA VAL A 115 1.43 -23.35 -0.45
C VAL A 115 0.28 -24.34 -0.37
N PRO A 116 0.53 -25.66 -0.19
CA PRO A 116 -0.53 -26.67 -0.11
C PRO A 116 -1.50 -26.44 1.06
N GLU A 117 -1.04 -25.81 2.14
CA GLU A 117 -1.86 -25.53 3.32
C GLU A 117 -2.57 -24.17 3.28
N ARG A 118 -3.54 -23.99 4.19
CA ARG A 118 -4.24 -22.72 4.42
C ARG A 118 -3.27 -21.67 4.99
N VAL A 119 -2.70 -20.84 4.13
CA VAL A 119 -1.74 -19.77 4.50
C VAL A 119 -2.18 -18.93 5.71
N PRO A 120 -3.44 -18.48 5.85
CA PRO A 120 -3.84 -17.70 7.02
C PRO A 120 -3.61 -18.42 8.36
N GLU A 121 -3.67 -19.75 8.41
CA GLU A 121 -3.39 -20.55 9.61
C GLU A 121 -1.88 -20.67 9.86
N LEU A 122 -1.09 -20.87 8.80
CA LEU A 122 0.36 -20.83 8.86
C LEU A 122 0.84 -19.49 9.45
N LEU A 123 0.34 -18.37 8.90
CA LEU A 123 0.71 -17.02 9.36
C LEU A 123 0.34 -16.81 10.83
N ARG A 124 -0.87 -17.21 11.26
CA ARG A 124 -1.27 -17.11 12.67
C ARG A 124 -0.36 -17.89 13.62
N ARG A 125 0.13 -19.06 13.19
CA ARG A 125 0.88 -19.97 14.06
C ARG A 125 2.38 -19.69 14.08
N TYR A 126 2.96 -19.28 12.96
CA TYR A 126 4.41 -19.17 12.79
C TYR A 126 4.88 -17.82 12.27
N GLY A 127 3.94 -16.95 11.90
CA GLY A 127 4.23 -15.65 11.36
C GLY A 127 4.51 -14.60 12.44
N ARG A 128 5.14 -13.53 12.00
CA ARG A 128 5.28 -12.25 12.72
C ARG A 128 5.04 -11.10 11.74
N PRO A 129 4.74 -9.87 12.20
CA PRO A 129 4.67 -8.71 11.31
C PRO A 129 5.98 -8.53 10.54
N ILE A 130 5.89 -7.94 9.35
CA ILE A 130 7.10 -7.52 8.63
C ILE A 130 7.76 -6.38 9.44
N ARG A 131 9.05 -6.54 9.73
CA ARG A 131 9.82 -5.56 10.51
C ARG A 131 10.30 -4.44 9.60
N TYR A 132 10.00 -3.19 9.96
CA TYR A 132 10.56 -2.02 9.29
C TYR A 132 12.04 -1.85 9.62
N ALA A 133 12.84 -1.51 8.61
CA ALA A 133 14.30 -1.45 8.71
C ALA A 133 14.81 -0.46 9.79
N TYR A 134 14.08 0.63 10.04
CA TYR A 134 14.46 1.63 11.05
C TYR A 134 14.14 1.22 12.50
N THR A 135 13.42 0.12 12.72
CA THR A 135 13.08 -0.33 14.08
C THR A 135 14.19 -1.19 14.66
N GLU A 136 14.52 -1.01 15.94
CA GLU A 136 15.60 -1.75 16.62
C GLU A 136 15.23 -3.20 16.98
N ARG A 137 13.94 -3.52 17.06
CA ARG A 137 13.43 -4.86 17.42
C ARG A 137 12.08 -5.13 16.80
N ASP A 138 11.72 -6.41 16.73
CA ASP A 138 10.37 -6.83 16.36
C ASP A 138 9.34 -6.23 17.33
N GLN A 139 8.22 -5.75 16.78
CA GLN A 139 7.08 -5.27 17.56
C GLN A 139 5.97 -6.33 17.55
N PRO A 140 5.15 -6.43 18.61
CA PRO A 140 4.04 -7.37 18.64
C PRO A 140 3.01 -7.01 17.55
N LEU A 141 2.27 -8.01 17.04
CA LEU A 141 1.24 -7.78 16.01
C LEU A 141 0.22 -6.70 16.41
N SER A 142 -0.09 -6.56 17.70
CA SER A 142 -0.99 -5.51 18.20
C SER A 142 -0.50 -4.09 17.91
N ALA A 143 0.81 -3.86 17.81
CA ALA A 143 1.37 -2.56 17.44
C ALA A 143 1.14 -2.21 15.96
N TYR A 144 0.85 -3.22 15.14
CA TYR A 144 0.54 -3.10 13.71
C TYR A 144 -0.98 -3.12 13.43
N GLN A 145 -1.83 -3.23 14.46
CA GLN A 145 -3.28 -3.17 14.29
C GLN A 145 -3.79 -1.78 14.63
N THR A 146 -4.56 -1.19 13.72
CA THR A 146 -5.28 0.05 13.99
C THR A 146 -6.59 -0.26 14.71
N VAL A 147 -7.20 0.73 15.35
CA VAL A 147 -8.53 0.56 15.98
C VAL A 147 -9.65 0.27 14.97
N PHE A 148 -9.39 0.45 13.68
CA PHE A 148 -10.32 0.17 12.59
C PHE A 148 -10.10 -1.21 11.94
N ALA A 149 -9.09 -1.96 12.37
CA ALA A 149 -8.75 -3.25 11.77
C ALA A 149 -9.91 -4.26 11.94
N VAL A 150 -10.44 -4.75 10.81
CA VAL A 150 -11.48 -5.78 10.77
C VAL A 150 -10.89 -7.05 10.16
N ARG A 151 -11.03 -8.16 10.88
CA ARG A 151 -10.53 -9.46 10.40
C ARG A 151 -11.45 -10.00 9.31
N ALA A 152 -10.91 -10.24 8.11
CA ALA A 152 -11.67 -10.84 7.03
C ALA A 152 -12.02 -12.32 7.33
N PRO A 153 -13.23 -12.80 7.00
CA PRO A 153 -13.65 -14.18 7.25
C PRO A 153 -12.76 -15.25 6.59
N ASP A 154 -12.23 -14.95 5.40
CA ASP A 154 -11.33 -15.83 4.65
C ASP A 154 -9.88 -15.81 5.18
N GLY A 155 -9.61 -14.99 6.21
CA GLY A 155 -8.32 -14.82 6.84
C GLY A 155 -7.35 -13.93 6.05
N SER A 156 -7.84 -13.23 5.04
CA SER A 156 -7.06 -12.25 4.30
C SER A 156 -6.89 -10.92 5.04
N GLY A 157 -6.01 -10.08 4.52
CA GLY A 157 -5.62 -8.81 5.12
C GLY A 157 -4.36 -8.26 4.47
N SER A 158 -3.82 -7.23 5.07
CA SER A 158 -2.69 -6.44 4.57
C SER A 158 -1.36 -7.01 5.07
N ALA A 159 -0.35 -7.18 4.22
CA ALA A 159 1.01 -7.48 4.69
C ALA A 159 1.61 -6.29 5.45
N GLU A 160 1.32 -5.07 4.96
CA GLU A 160 1.75 -3.82 5.57
C GLU A 160 0.58 -3.11 6.26
N MET A 161 0.86 -2.43 7.37
CA MET A 161 -0.19 -1.76 8.15
C MET A 161 -0.69 -0.49 7.43
N PRO A 162 -2.01 -0.18 7.48
CA PRO A 162 -2.53 1.15 7.14
C PRO A 162 -2.16 2.19 8.23
N SER A 163 -0.87 2.53 8.29
CA SER A 163 -0.21 3.18 9.43
C SER A 163 -0.73 4.58 9.77
N ALA A 164 -1.28 5.32 8.81
CA ALA A 164 -1.87 6.64 9.06
C ALA A 164 -3.03 6.60 10.08
N ALA A 165 -3.69 5.46 10.23
CA ALA A 165 -4.75 5.26 11.21
C ALA A 165 -4.25 4.82 12.59
N ARG A 166 -2.94 4.57 12.76
CA ARG A 166 -2.36 4.07 14.02
C ARG A 166 -2.59 4.99 15.22
N PRO A 167 -2.50 6.33 15.12
CA PRO A 167 -2.72 7.20 16.29
C PRO A 167 -4.17 7.27 16.77
N PHE A 168 -5.13 6.73 16.01
CA PHE A 168 -6.52 6.68 16.48
C PHE A 168 -6.65 5.72 17.64
N THR A 169 -7.27 6.20 18.71
CA THR A 169 -7.71 5.39 19.84
C THR A 169 -9.24 5.29 19.83
N ALA A 170 -9.81 4.28 20.51
CA ALA A 170 -11.26 4.19 20.66
C ALA A 170 -11.86 5.45 21.30
N ALA A 171 -11.15 6.07 22.25
CA ALA A 171 -11.56 7.33 22.88
C ALA A 171 -11.58 8.49 21.87
N LEU A 172 -10.53 8.64 21.06
CA LEU A 172 -10.49 9.67 20.01
C LEU A 172 -11.58 9.47 18.96
N VAL A 173 -11.82 8.23 18.54
CA VAL A 173 -12.92 7.92 17.60
C VAL A 173 -14.26 8.30 18.20
N ALA A 174 -14.53 7.92 19.46
CA ALA A 174 -15.77 8.28 20.14
C ALA A 174 -15.94 9.80 20.27
N GLU A 175 -14.87 10.52 20.59
CA GLU A 175 -14.87 11.98 20.65
C GLU A 175 -15.21 12.60 19.28
N LEU A 176 -14.54 12.16 18.21
CA LEU A 176 -14.82 12.64 16.85
C LEU A 176 -16.27 12.36 16.43
N VAL A 177 -16.79 11.18 16.71
CA VAL A 177 -18.20 10.82 16.43
C VAL A 177 -19.16 11.73 17.21
N SER A 178 -18.89 11.99 18.50
CA SER A 178 -19.72 12.89 19.32
C SER A 178 -19.75 14.34 18.79
N ARG A 179 -18.71 14.75 18.08
CA ARG A 179 -18.60 16.05 17.38
C ARG A 179 -19.19 16.03 15.96
N GLY A 180 -19.87 14.95 15.57
CA GLY A 180 -20.52 14.80 14.26
C GLY A 180 -19.60 14.33 13.13
N VAL A 181 -18.36 13.91 13.42
CA VAL A 181 -17.47 13.35 12.40
C VAL A 181 -17.89 11.92 12.08
N GLN A 182 -18.40 11.72 10.88
CA GLN A 182 -18.74 10.40 10.35
C GLN A 182 -17.48 9.64 9.90
N PHE A 183 -17.51 8.31 10.02
CA PHE A 183 -16.49 7.40 9.52
C PHE A 183 -17.07 6.48 8.43
N ALA A 184 -16.37 6.32 7.32
CA ALA A 184 -16.77 5.45 6.23
C ALA A 184 -15.65 4.41 5.98
N PRO A 185 -15.91 3.11 6.19
CA PRO A 185 -14.89 2.07 6.08
C PRO A 185 -14.67 1.62 4.63
N LEU A 186 -13.43 1.36 4.25
CA LEU A 186 -13.09 0.59 3.04
C LEU A 186 -11.98 -0.40 3.38
N SER A 187 -11.59 -1.25 2.44
CA SER A 187 -10.41 -2.10 2.58
C SER A 187 -9.49 -1.94 1.38
N LEU A 188 -8.19 -1.89 1.64
CA LEU A 188 -7.15 -2.09 0.64
C LEU A 188 -6.01 -2.85 1.32
N ASP A 189 -5.80 -4.08 0.87
CA ASP A 189 -4.78 -4.99 1.37
C ASP A 189 -3.47 -4.71 0.62
N THR A 190 -2.59 -3.97 1.26
CA THR A 190 -1.26 -3.73 0.72
C THR A 190 -0.40 -4.97 0.92
N GLY A 191 0.44 -5.30 -0.05
CA GLY A 191 1.45 -6.32 0.18
C GLY A 191 2.81 -5.70 0.51
N VAL A 192 3.88 -6.45 0.30
CA VAL A 192 5.24 -6.08 0.73
C VAL A 192 5.77 -4.87 -0.06
N ALA A 193 5.95 -3.76 0.64
CA ALA A 193 6.57 -2.56 0.08
C ALA A 193 8.07 -2.77 -0.18
N SER A 194 8.58 -2.21 -1.28
CA SER A 194 10.03 -2.04 -1.45
C SER A 194 10.38 -0.67 -0.88
N ALA A 195 11.05 -0.63 0.27
CA ALA A 195 11.60 0.60 0.82
C ALA A 195 12.72 1.18 -0.08
N GLU A 196 13.21 0.43 -1.07
CA GLU A 196 14.50 0.70 -1.73
C GLU A 196 14.37 1.09 -3.22
N ALA A 197 13.19 0.98 -3.87
CA ALA A 197 13.17 0.87 -5.34
C ALA A 197 12.22 1.77 -6.14
N HIS A 198 11.45 2.71 -5.56
CA HIS A 198 10.49 3.54 -6.32
C HIS A 198 9.55 2.73 -7.24
N GLU A 199 9.31 1.46 -6.91
CA GLU A 199 8.51 0.58 -7.74
C GLU A 199 7.06 1.08 -7.74
N PRO A 200 6.38 1.16 -8.90
CA PRO A 200 4.95 1.37 -8.91
C PRO A 200 4.28 0.27 -8.08
N PRO A 201 3.19 0.59 -7.35
CA PRO A 201 2.45 -0.44 -6.64
C PRO A 201 2.01 -1.49 -7.66
N TYR A 202 2.37 -2.75 -7.45
CA TYR A 202 1.72 -3.84 -8.16
C TYR A 202 0.24 -3.89 -7.71
N PRO A 203 -0.64 -4.56 -8.47
CA PRO A 203 -2.05 -4.57 -8.16
C PRO A 203 -2.32 -5.04 -6.73
N GLU A 204 -3.07 -4.23 -5.99
CA GLU A 204 -3.49 -4.52 -4.61
C GLU A 204 -4.99 -4.69 -4.55
N ARG A 205 -5.43 -5.60 -3.68
CA ARG A 205 -6.84 -5.91 -3.58
C ARG A 205 -7.55 -4.87 -2.73
N PHE A 206 -8.66 -4.35 -3.23
CA PHE A 206 -9.45 -3.34 -2.53
C PHE A 206 -10.94 -3.64 -2.60
N ALA A 207 -11.70 -3.04 -1.70
CA ALA A 207 -13.15 -2.99 -1.74
C ALA A 207 -13.67 -1.68 -1.14
N VAL A 208 -14.58 -1.04 -1.88
CA VAL A 208 -15.39 0.09 -1.44
C VAL A 208 -16.84 -0.41 -1.37
N PRO A 209 -17.37 -0.68 -0.16
CA PRO A 209 -18.74 -1.13 0.03
C PRO A 209 -19.78 -0.12 -0.46
N SER A 210 -21.00 -0.60 -0.75
CA SER A 210 -22.10 0.28 -1.17
C SER A 210 -22.47 1.33 -0.13
N THR A 211 -22.40 0.98 1.15
CA THR A 211 -22.59 1.91 2.27
C THR A 211 -21.57 3.04 2.26
N THR A 212 -20.30 2.72 1.99
CA THR A 212 -19.20 3.69 1.92
C THR A 212 -19.34 4.61 0.72
N ALA A 213 -19.64 4.07 -0.46
CA ALA A 213 -19.91 4.86 -1.65
C ALA A 213 -21.08 5.84 -1.41
N TRP A 214 -22.17 5.35 -0.82
CA TRP A 214 -23.32 6.18 -0.47
C TRP A 214 -22.97 7.28 0.54
N LEU A 215 -22.29 6.93 1.64
CA LEU A 215 -21.87 7.87 2.68
C LEU A 215 -20.99 8.99 2.12
N VAL A 216 -20.01 8.63 1.28
CA VAL A 216 -19.11 9.60 0.65
C VAL A 216 -19.87 10.53 -0.29
N ASN A 217 -20.70 10.00 -1.19
CA ASN A 217 -21.48 10.83 -2.11
C ASN A 217 -22.48 11.74 -1.36
N ALA A 218 -23.13 11.23 -0.30
CA ALA A 218 -24.04 12.01 0.52
C ALA A 218 -23.32 13.15 1.27
N ALA A 219 -22.14 12.87 1.84
CA ALA A 219 -21.34 13.89 2.50
C ALA A 219 -20.94 15.01 1.53
N ARG A 220 -20.52 14.66 0.32
CA ARG A 220 -20.18 15.63 -0.73
C ARG A 220 -21.38 16.44 -1.20
N ALA A 221 -22.52 15.78 -1.43
CA ALA A 221 -23.76 16.46 -1.80
C ALA A 221 -24.25 17.45 -0.73
N ALA A 222 -23.92 17.20 0.54
CA ALA A 222 -24.18 18.11 1.65
C ALA A 222 -23.11 19.21 1.85
N GLY A 223 -22.13 19.34 0.94
CA GLY A 223 -21.02 20.29 1.06
C GLY A 223 -19.98 19.92 2.12
N GLY A 224 -20.02 18.69 2.63
CA GLY A 224 -19.07 18.19 3.61
C GLY A 224 -17.76 17.73 2.99
N ARG A 225 -16.67 17.84 3.76
CA ARG A 225 -15.33 17.38 3.35
C ARG A 225 -15.17 15.87 3.50
N VAL A 226 -14.48 15.23 2.56
CA VAL A 226 -14.04 13.84 2.59
C VAL A 226 -12.54 13.80 2.85
N VAL A 227 -12.15 13.40 4.06
CA VAL A 227 -10.74 13.29 4.45
C VAL A 227 -10.34 11.82 4.49
N ALA A 228 -9.39 11.43 3.66
CA ALA A 228 -8.87 10.07 3.63
C ALA A 228 -7.83 9.86 4.74
N VAL A 229 -7.89 8.72 5.44
CA VAL A 229 -6.90 8.31 6.43
C VAL A 229 -5.96 7.30 5.80
N GLY A 230 -4.85 7.81 5.26
CA GLY A 230 -3.80 7.06 4.59
C GLY A 230 -3.91 7.08 3.06
N THR A 231 -2.76 6.93 2.41
CA THR A 231 -2.62 6.87 0.95
C THR A 231 -3.36 5.69 0.33
N THR A 232 -3.49 4.59 1.08
CA THR A 232 -4.29 3.41 0.69
C THR A 232 -5.77 3.74 0.58
N ALA A 233 -6.32 4.53 1.51
CA ALA A 233 -7.70 4.98 1.44
C ALA A 233 -7.95 5.92 0.24
N VAL A 234 -6.99 6.79 -0.08
CA VAL A 234 -7.05 7.61 -1.30
C VAL A 234 -7.12 6.73 -2.54
N ARG A 235 -6.21 5.75 -2.69
CA ARG A 235 -6.17 4.88 -3.87
C ARG A 235 -7.45 4.05 -4.03
N ALA A 236 -7.93 3.45 -2.96
CA ALA A 236 -9.18 2.67 -3.00
C ALA A 236 -10.37 3.53 -3.42
N LEU A 237 -10.51 4.73 -2.83
CA LEU A 237 -11.63 5.61 -3.10
C LEU A 237 -11.57 6.21 -4.52
N GLU A 238 -10.38 6.64 -4.95
CA GLU A 238 -10.14 7.19 -6.29
C GLU A 238 -10.23 6.14 -7.40
N SER A 239 -10.04 4.85 -7.09
CA SER A 239 -10.29 3.74 -8.01
C SER A 239 -11.77 3.45 -8.18
N ALA A 240 -12.57 3.76 -7.16
CA ALA A 240 -14.03 3.58 -7.15
C ALA A 240 -14.79 4.80 -7.70
N ALA A 241 -14.10 5.88 -8.04
CA ALA A 241 -14.68 7.13 -8.51
C ALA A 241 -14.71 7.19 -10.05
N ASP A 242 -15.84 7.64 -10.61
CA ASP A 242 -15.92 7.96 -12.04
C ASP A 242 -15.35 9.35 -12.38
N ALA A 243 -15.45 9.75 -13.64
CA ALA A 243 -14.89 11.01 -14.13
C ALA A 243 -15.50 12.25 -13.47
N ASP A 244 -16.76 12.15 -13.02
CA ASP A 244 -17.49 13.22 -12.34
C ASP A 244 -17.24 13.21 -10.81
N GLY A 245 -16.41 12.28 -10.32
CA GLY A 245 -16.10 12.13 -8.91
C GLY A 245 -17.21 11.46 -8.10
N VAL A 246 -18.16 10.79 -8.76
CA VAL A 246 -19.17 9.98 -8.08
C VAL A 246 -18.55 8.64 -7.71
N VAL A 247 -18.60 8.29 -6.42
CA VAL A 247 -18.07 7.02 -5.91
C VAL A 247 -19.11 5.92 -6.14
N ARG A 248 -18.69 4.79 -6.72
CA ARG A 248 -19.53 3.61 -6.92
C ARG A 248 -19.03 2.44 -6.07
N PRO A 249 -19.89 1.50 -5.66
CA PRO A 249 -19.43 0.27 -5.04
C PRO A 249 -18.46 -0.45 -6.00
N ALA A 250 -17.28 -0.81 -5.52
CA ALA A 250 -16.25 -1.44 -6.33
C ALA A 250 -15.43 -2.41 -5.50
N ALA A 251 -15.00 -3.52 -6.11
CA ALA A 251 -14.06 -4.46 -5.50
C ALA A 251 -13.22 -5.11 -6.61
N GLY A 252 -12.01 -5.53 -6.28
CA GLY A 252 -11.08 -6.13 -7.22
C GLY A 252 -9.67 -5.66 -6.94
N TRP A 253 -8.93 -5.37 -8.00
CA TRP A 253 -7.52 -4.98 -7.94
C TRP A 253 -7.35 -3.53 -8.37
N THR A 254 -6.47 -2.80 -7.68
CA THR A 254 -6.06 -1.45 -8.07
C THR A 254 -4.55 -1.35 -8.15
N ASP A 255 -4.07 -0.88 -9.30
CA ASP A 255 -2.72 -0.44 -9.58
C ASP A 255 -2.66 1.09 -9.73
N LEU A 256 -3.71 1.79 -9.28
CA LEU A 256 -3.85 3.22 -9.48
C LEU A 256 -2.68 3.99 -8.85
N VAL A 257 -1.96 4.73 -9.69
CA VAL A 257 -0.96 5.72 -9.27
C VAL A 257 -1.57 7.12 -9.33
N VAL A 258 -1.66 7.78 -8.18
CA VAL A 258 -2.13 9.17 -8.08
C VAL A 258 -0.93 10.10 -8.26
N THR A 259 -1.02 10.98 -9.25
CA THR A 259 0.03 11.96 -9.58
C THR A 259 -0.57 13.37 -9.63
N PRO A 260 0.24 14.44 -9.52
CA PRO A 260 -0.26 15.81 -9.62
C PRO A 260 -0.99 16.10 -10.94
N ARG A 261 -0.57 15.46 -12.04
CA ARG A 261 -1.23 15.62 -13.36
C ARG A 261 -2.63 15.02 -13.39
N ARG A 262 -2.85 13.89 -12.68
CA ARG A 262 -4.17 13.26 -12.57
C ARG A 262 -5.05 13.99 -11.56
N GLY A 263 -4.46 14.39 -10.43
CA GLY A 263 -5.19 14.91 -9.28
C GLY A 263 -6.00 13.83 -8.54
N VAL A 264 -6.80 14.29 -7.58
CA VAL A 264 -7.85 13.54 -6.88
C VAL A 264 -9.22 14.14 -7.22
N ARG A 265 -10.27 13.31 -7.24
CA ARG A 265 -11.64 13.74 -7.58
C ARG A 265 -12.58 13.76 -6.38
N VAL A 266 -12.29 12.95 -5.37
CA VAL A 266 -13.19 12.69 -4.24
C VAL A 266 -12.63 13.22 -2.94
N VAL A 267 -11.32 13.09 -2.74
CA VAL A 267 -10.66 13.40 -1.48
C VAL A 267 -10.38 14.90 -1.38
N ASP A 268 -10.85 15.53 -0.32
CA ASP A 268 -10.60 16.94 -0.03
C ASP A 268 -9.36 17.12 0.88
N GLY A 269 -9.01 16.11 1.69
CA GLY A 269 -7.86 16.16 2.58
C GLY A 269 -7.32 14.78 2.91
N LEU A 270 -6.09 14.74 3.44
CA LEU A 270 -5.37 13.51 3.70
C LEU A 270 -4.72 13.56 5.08
N LEU A 271 -4.98 12.55 5.91
CA LEU A 271 -4.15 12.23 7.07
C LEU A 271 -3.16 11.13 6.69
N THR A 272 -1.87 11.37 6.87
CA THR A 272 -0.80 10.45 6.44
C THR A 272 0.43 10.56 7.34
N GLY A 273 1.38 9.62 7.23
CA GLY A 273 2.70 9.78 7.85
C GLY A 273 3.60 10.74 7.05
N LEU A 274 4.82 10.96 7.54
CA LEU A 274 5.89 11.61 6.77
C LEU A 274 6.65 10.56 5.94
N HIS A 275 6.86 10.85 4.67
CA HIS A 275 7.45 9.94 3.66
C HIS A 275 8.76 10.52 3.13
N GLU A 276 9.75 9.68 2.86
CA GLU A 276 11.03 10.14 2.29
C GLU A 276 10.85 10.85 0.92
N PRO A 277 11.71 11.85 0.59
CA PRO A 277 11.67 12.65 -0.65
C PRO A 277 11.56 11.83 -1.96
N GLU A 278 12.06 10.60 -1.92
CA GLU A 278 12.11 9.64 -3.01
C GLU A 278 10.84 8.76 -3.11
N ALA A 279 9.93 8.81 -2.14
CA ALA A 279 8.76 7.94 -2.15
C ALA A 279 7.70 8.38 -3.19
N SER A 280 7.16 7.42 -3.95
CA SER A 280 6.03 7.62 -4.87
C SER A 280 4.79 8.22 -4.19
N HIS A 281 4.66 8.07 -2.88
CA HIS A 281 3.63 8.71 -2.07
C HIS A 281 3.66 10.23 -2.13
N LEU A 282 4.82 10.88 -2.34
CA LEU A 282 4.89 12.33 -2.42
C LEU A 282 4.14 12.90 -3.61
N LEU A 283 4.10 12.18 -4.73
CA LEU A 283 3.28 12.57 -5.88
C LEU A 283 1.79 12.62 -5.54
N MET A 284 1.32 11.68 -4.71
CA MET A 284 -0.06 11.68 -4.23
C MET A 284 -0.31 12.79 -3.22
N LEU A 285 0.61 13.03 -2.29
CA LEU A 285 0.49 14.13 -1.34
C LEU A 285 0.46 15.48 -2.07
N GLU A 286 1.32 15.67 -3.08
CA GLU A 286 1.31 16.85 -3.95
C GLU A 286 0.00 16.96 -4.75
N ALA A 287 -0.57 15.84 -5.21
CA ALA A 287 -1.87 15.83 -5.89
C ALA A 287 -3.05 16.24 -4.99
N VAL A 288 -2.96 16.01 -3.67
CA VAL A 288 -3.98 16.39 -2.69
C VAL A 288 -3.77 17.83 -2.20
N ALA A 289 -2.52 18.17 -1.86
CA ALA A 289 -2.19 19.39 -1.12
C ALA A 289 -1.65 20.53 -1.98
N GLY A 290 -1.14 20.22 -3.17
CA GLY A 290 -0.23 21.08 -3.90
C GLY A 290 1.19 21.08 -3.32
N ARG A 291 2.14 21.46 -4.18
CA ARG A 291 3.58 21.41 -3.87
C ARG A 291 3.98 22.33 -2.72
N GLU A 292 3.41 23.53 -2.67
CA GLU A 292 3.83 24.56 -1.73
C GLU A 292 3.39 24.26 -0.29
N ALA A 293 2.15 23.79 -0.09
CA ALA A 293 1.68 23.34 1.21
C ALA A 293 2.52 22.16 1.73
N LEU A 294 2.85 21.22 0.84
CA LEU A 294 3.70 20.09 1.16
C LEU A 294 5.12 20.52 1.56
N ARG A 295 5.75 21.40 0.78
CA ARG A 295 7.09 21.96 1.06
C ARG A 295 7.14 22.59 2.45
N ARG A 296 6.19 23.47 2.76
CA ARG A 296 6.09 24.14 4.07
C ARG A 296 5.90 23.16 5.22
N GLY A 297 5.03 22.15 5.04
CA GLY A 297 4.80 21.12 6.06
C GLY A 297 6.07 20.30 6.35
N TYR A 298 6.81 19.93 5.31
CA TYR A 298 8.04 19.15 5.43
C TYR A 298 9.20 19.95 6.04
N GLU A 299 9.37 21.22 5.65
CA GLU A 299 10.33 22.12 6.30
C GLU A 299 10.05 22.25 7.81
N ALA A 300 8.79 22.48 8.18
CA ALA A 300 8.39 22.56 9.58
C ALA A 300 8.61 21.24 10.33
N ALA A 301 8.38 20.09 9.69
CA ALA A 301 8.61 18.77 10.26
C ALA A 301 10.10 18.50 10.54
N LEU A 302 10.98 18.90 9.61
CA LEU A 302 12.44 18.81 9.78
C LEU A 302 12.93 19.73 10.90
N GLU A 303 12.53 21.00 10.88
CA GLU A 303 12.90 21.99 11.91
C GLU A 303 12.52 21.52 13.33
N ARG A 304 11.33 20.92 13.46
CA ARG A 304 10.78 20.47 14.75
C ARG A 304 11.09 19.01 15.08
N ARG A 305 11.86 18.32 14.22
CA ARG A 305 12.31 16.93 14.42
C ARG A 305 11.15 15.94 14.62
N TYR A 306 10.12 16.06 13.79
CA TYR A 306 9.03 15.08 13.75
C TYR A 306 9.59 13.70 13.41
N LEU A 307 8.94 12.67 13.93
CA LEU A 307 9.25 11.27 13.68
C LEU A 307 8.60 10.81 12.37
N TRP A 308 9.35 10.05 11.57
CA TRP A 308 8.96 9.63 10.23
C TRP A 308 8.43 8.19 10.22
N HIS A 309 7.93 7.76 9.06
CA HIS A 309 7.49 6.39 8.79
C HIS A 309 6.29 5.92 9.62
N GLU A 310 5.98 4.62 9.56
CA GLU A 310 4.72 4.01 10.03
C GLU A 310 4.50 4.12 11.55
N PHE A 311 5.59 4.21 12.33
CA PHE A 311 5.54 4.38 13.78
C PHE A 311 5.74 5.84 14.23
N GLY A 312 5.97 6.76 13.30
CA GLY A 312 6.22 8.17 13.57
C GLY A 312 4.96 9.01 13.77
N ASP A 313 5.11 10.30 13.54
CA ASP A 313 4.05 11.30 13.65
C ASP A 313 3.11 11.28 12.45
N VAL A 314 1.97 11.96 12.59
CA VAL A 314 0.98 12.13 11.52
C VAL A 314 0.87 13.56 11.05
N HIS A 315 0.67 13.70 9.75
CA HIS A 315 0.51 14.93 9.01
C HIS A 315 -0.91 14.99 8.45
N LEU A 316 -1.70 15.95 8.94
CA LEU A 316 -3.00 16.28 8.36
C LEU A 316 -2.81 17.37 7.31
N ILE A 317 -3.24 17.08 6.09
CA ILE A 317 -3.22 18.01 4.98
C ILE A 317 -4.66 18.30 4.56
N LEU A 318 -5.01 19.57 4.56
CA LEU A 318 -6.30 20.09 4.16
C LEU A 318 -6.10 21.06 2.99
N PRO A 319 -7.11 21.26 2.14
CA PRO A 319 -7.04 22.25 1.10
C PRO A 319 -7.05 23.65 1.74
N ASP A 320 -6.53 24.64 1.02
CA ASP A 320 -6.57 26.03 1.46
C ASP A 320 -8.02 26.47 1.70
N GLU A 321 -8.30 27.10 2.84
CA GLU A 321 -9.67 27.47 3.23
C GLU A 321 -10.29 28.47 2.23
N GLU A 322 -9.44 29.25 1.55
CA GLU A 322 -9.86 30.25 0.54
C GLU A 322 -10.46 29.62 -0.73
N ARG A 323 -10.21 28.34 -1.02
CA ARG A 323 -10.82 27.65 -2.18
C ARG A 323 -12.32 27.39 -2.01
N ASN A 324 -12.82 27.44 -0.77
CA ASN A 324 -14.22 27.20 -0.41
C ASN A 324 -14.94 28.43 0.13
N THR A 325 -14.30 29.61 0.15
CA THR A 325 -15.06 30.86 0.18
C THR A 325 -15.65 31.07 -1.22
N PRO A 326 -16.98 30.95 -1.42
CA PRO A 326 -17.57 31.70 -2.50
C PRO A 326 -17.21 33.15 -2.21
N ASP A 327 -16.58 33.79 -3.19
CA ASP A 327 -16.28 35.20 -3.25
C ASP A 327 -17.25 36.00 -2.34
N CYS A 328 -16.84 36.24 -1.10
CA CYS A 328 -17.57 37.12 -0.18
C CYS A 328 -17.23 38.55 -0.60
N SER A 329 -17.60 38.88 -1.84
CA SER A 329 -17.75 40.24 -2.30
C SER A 329 -19.22 40.64 -2.10
N SER A 330 -19.41 41.76 -1.40
CA SER A 330 -20.64 42.46 -0.99
C SER A 330 -21.27 41.99 0.34
N ASN A 331 -21.58 42.86 1.32
CA ASN A 331 -21.61 44.33 1.42
C ASN A 331 -20.89 44.82 2.68
#